data_AF-A0ABD3MKN0-F1
#
_entry.id   AF-A0ABD3MKN0-F1
#
_cell.length_a   1.000
_cell.length_b   1.000
_cell.length_c   1.000
_cell.angle_alpha   90.00
_cell.angle_beta   90.00
_cell.angle_gamma   90.00
#
_symmetry.space_group_name_H-M   'P 1'
#
loop_
_entity.id
_entity.type
_entity.pdbx_description
1 polymer ?
#
loop_
_entity_poly.entity_id
_entity_poly.type
_entity_poly.pdbx_seq_one_letter_code
_entity_poly.pdbx_strand_id
1 'polypeptide(L)'
;MPSTIPPVSVETRSAHPSGSRDFWRKGLTLAWGDPNRLSDADVLRFQWPSVGKGWEEGLINFSRSRVLLSPPANALDDGRLFREVARLRDTRMVIMYGSKDRVVRIDDGAAEAIRREFPNVAVIKMEGCGHDPFEEDVPGFLMALEKSLEGD
;
A
#
# COMPACT_ATOMS: atom_id res chain seq x y z
N MET A 1 17.16 -23.19 -54.02
CA MET A 1 17.07 -21.78 -53.57
C MET A 1 16.56 -21.79 -52.14
N PRO A 2 17.40 -21.55 -51.12
CA PRO A 2 16.91 -21.46 -49.75
C PRO A 2 16.28 -20.07 -49.54
N SER A 3 15.00 -20.04 -49.20
CA SER A 3 14.27 -18.84 -48.80
C SER A 3 14.72 -18.44 -47.41
N THR A 4 15.49 -17.36 -47.31
CA THR A 4 15.82 -16.71 -46.05
C THR A 4 14.67 -15.78 -45.67
N ILE A 5 13.88 -16.17 -44.67
CA ILE A 5 12.95 -15.27 -43.99
C ILE A 5 13.80 -14.23 -43.26
N PRO A 6 13.61 -12.92 -43.49
CA PRO A 6 14.37 -11.90 -42.78
C PRO A 6 13.99 -11.92 -41.29
N PRO A 7 14.93 -11.65 -40.37
CA PRO A 7 14.61 -11.57 -38.96
C PRO A 7 13.60 -10.44 -38.76
N VAL A 8 12.45 -10.77 -38.17
CA VAL A 8 11.53 -9.77 -37.64
C VAL A 8 12.25 -9.10 -36.49
N SER A 9 12.78 -7.90 -36.72
CA SER A 9 13.17 -7.00 -35.66
C SER A 9 11.91 -6.68 -34.87
N VAL A 10 11.72 -7.39 -33.76
CA VAL A 10 10.80 -6.94 -32.73
C VAL A 10 11.50 -5.73 -32.11
N GLU A 11 11.32 -4.56 -32.71
CA GLU A 11 11.35 -3.33 -31.94
C GLU A 11 10.19 -3.46 -30.94
N THR A 12 10.46 -4.09 -29.79
CA THR A 12 9.70 -3.82 -28.60
C THR A 12 9.93 -2.35 -28.32
N ARG A 13 9.07 -1.49 -28.89
CA ARG A 13 8.78 -0.21 -28.26
C ARG A 13 8.30 -0.60 -26.87
N SER A 14 9.22 -0.60 -25.91
CA SER A 14 8.90 -0.76 -24.51
C SER A 14 8.09 0.47 -24.16
N ALA A 15 6.78 0.41 -24.38
CA ALA A 15 5.85 1.28 -23.71
C ALA A 15 6.11 1.02 -22.23
N HIS A 16 6.88 1.93 -21.60
CA HIS A 16 7.16 1.83 -20.17
C HIS A 16 5.80 1.88 -19.48
N PRO A 17 5.42 0.83 -18.74
CA PRO A 17 4.07 0.66 -18.19
C PRO A 17 3.54 1.81 -17.32
N SER A 18 4.34 2.82 -16.96
CA SER A 18 3.85 4.13 -16.50
C SER A 18 5.04 5.07 -16.27
N GLY A 19 5.16 6.16 -17.04
CA GLY A 19 6.12 7.23 -16.77
C GLY A 19 7.58 6.95 -17.14
N SER A 20 8.49 7.79 -16.63
CA SER A 20 9.94 7.64 -16.86
C SER A 20 10.47 6.35 -16.25
N ARG A 21 11.63 5.90 -16.70
CA ARG A 21 12.29 4.64 -16.26
C ARG A 21 12.31 4.45 -14.73
N ASP A 22 12.34 5.53 -13.96
CA ASP A 22 12.46 5.50 -12.50
C ASP A 22 11.14 5.77 -11.76
N PHE A 23 9.99 5.87 -12.46
CA PHE A 23 8.71 6.24 -11.85
C PHE A 23 8.37 5.36 -10.63
N TRP A 24 8.36 4.04 -10.82
CA TRP A 24 8.04 3.08 -9.76
C TRP A 24 9.04 3.12 -8.61
N ARG A 25 10.34 3.11 -8.92
CA ARG A 25 11.40 3.17 -7.90
C ARG A 25 11.30 4.45 -7.06
N LYS A 26 11.04 5.60 -7.67
CA LYS A 26 10.86 6.88 -6.97
C LYS A 26 9.66 6.85 -6.02
N GLY A 27 8.53 6.30 -6.47
CA GLY A 27 7.34 6.14 -5.62
C GLY A 27 7.60 5.21 -4.43
N LEU A 28 8.14 4.02 -4.69
CA LEU A 28 8.40 3.01 -3.65
C LEU A 28 9.47 3.45 -2.64
N THR A 29 10.42 4.29 -3.05
CA THR A 29 11.40 4.91 -2.14
C THR A 29 10.74 5.77 -1.05
N LEU A 30 9.54 6.31 -1.30
CA LEU A 30 8.76 7.02 -0.29
C LEU A 30 7.98 6.08 0.62
N ALA A 31 7.59 4.92 0.10
CA ALA A 31 6.85 3.90 0.85
C ALA A 31 7.77 3.08 1.76
N TRP A 32 9.04 2.85 1.40
CA TRP A 32 9.97 2.07 2.22
C TRP A 32 10.54 2.87 3.40
N GLY A 33 10.62 2.23 4.56
CA GLY A 33 11.28 2.78 5.74
C GLY A 33 12.77 3.02 5.50
N ASP A 34 13.44 2.04 4.87
CA ASP A 34 14.81 2.17 4.34
C ASP A 34 14.84 1.98 2.80
N PRO A 35 15.05 3.07 2.03
CA PRO A 35 15.15 3.01 0.58
C PRO A 35 16.23 2.05 0.05
N ASN A 36 17.28 1.79 0.82
CA ASN A 36 18.36 0.90 0.40
C ASN A 36 17.95 -0.58 0.42
N ARG A 37 16.83 -0.91 1.08
CA ARG A 37 16.27 -2.26 1.10
C ARG A 37 15.31 -2.53 -0.08
N LEU A 38 14.97 -1.51 -0.88
CA LEU A 38 14.11 -1.65 -2.05
C LEU A 38 14.85 -2.30 -3.23
N SER A 39 14.57 -3.57 -3.47
CA SER A 39 15.22 -4.34 -4.54
C SER A 39 14.61 -4.04 -5.93
N ASP A 40 15.32 -4.39 -7.00
CA ASP A 40 14.75 -4.36 -8.36
C ASP A 40 13.57 -5.32 -8.53
N ALA A 41 13.58 -6.46 -7.82
CA ALA A 41 12.50 -7.43 -7.85
C ALA A 41 11.20 -6.85 -7.25
N ASP A 42 11.31 -6.07 -6.17
CA ASP A 42 10.17 -5.34 -5.61
C ASP A 42 9.60 -4.35 -6.61
N VAL A 43 10.48 -3.53 -7.22
CA VAL A 43 10.05 -2.55 -8.24
C VAL A 43 9.31 -3.23 -9.38
N LEU A 44 9.82 -4.35 -9.89
CA LEU A 44 9.17 -5.12 -10.96
C LEU A 44 7.83 -5.72 -10.52
N ARG A 45 7.71 -6.22 -9.29
CA ARG A 45 6.47 -6.78 -8.75
C ARG A 45 5.38 -5.72 -8.62
N PHE A 46 5.72 -4.53 -8.12
CA PHE A 46 4.78 -3.40 -8.04
C PHE A 46 4.42 -2.82 -9.41
N GLN A 47 5.35 -2.88 -10.37
CA GLN A 47 5.10 -2.49 -11.74
C GLN A 47 4.19 -3.49 -12.48
N TRP A 48 4.23 -4.78 -12.13
CA TRP A 48 3.57 -5.84 -12.89
C TRP A 48 2.07 -5.60 -13.18
N PRO A 49 1.23 -5.12 -12.25
CA PRO A 49 -0.17 -4.83 -12.55
C PRO A 49 -0.39 -3.82 -13.68
N SER A 50 0.58 -2.93 -13.93
CA SER A 50 0.50 -1.91 -14.99
C SER A 50 0.74 -2.45 -16.41
N VAL A 51 1.04 -3.74 -16.57
CA VAL A 51 1.05 -4.38 -17.90
C VAL A 51 -0.33 -4.94 -18.29
N GLY A 52 -1.26 -5.01 -17.34
CA GLY A 52 -2.60 -5.55 -17.57
C GLY A 52 -3.50 -4.57 -18.34
N LYS A 53 -4.33 -5.07 -19.26
CA LYS A 53 -5.31 -4.23 -19.98
C LYS A 53 -6.26 -3.55 -18.98
N GLY A 54 -6.39 -2.23 -19.08
CA GLY A 54 -7.30 -1.43 -18.24
C GLY A 54 -6.71 -0.95 -16.90
N TRP A 55 -5.40 -1.14 -16.68
CA TRP A 55 -4.74 -0.65 -15.47
C TRP A 55 -4.82 0.88 -15.33
N GLU A 56 -4.82 1.61 -16.46
CA GLU A 56 -4.94 3.07 -16.48
C GLU A 56 -6.27 3.53 -15.88
N GLU A 57 -7.35 2.82 -16.19
CA GLU A 57 -8.68 3.12 -15.66
C GLU A 57 -8.71 2.90 -14.14
N GLY A 58 -8.08 1.83 -13.65
CA GLY A 58 -7.90 1.60 -12.22
C GLY A 58 -7.15 2.75 -11.54
N LEU A 59 -6.04 3.20 -12.13
CA LEU A 59 -5.26 4.31 -11.58
C LEU A 59 -6.02 5.65 -11.61
N ILE A 60 -6.76 5.92 -12.69
CA ILE A 60 -7.61 7.12 -12.82
C ILE A 60 -8.72 7.09 -11.77
N ASN A 61 -9.42 5.96 -11.61
CA ASN A 61 -10.50 5.83 -10.65
C ASN A 61 -10.00 5.95 -9.21
N PHE A 62 -8.86 5.34 -8.89
CA PHE A 62 -8.20 5.49 -7.59
C PHE A 62 -7.77 6.94 -7.31
N SER A 63 -7.23 7.63 -8.31
CA SER A 63 -6.82 9.04 -8.16
C SER A 63 -8.04 9.95 -7.99
N ARG A 64 -9.11 9.69 -8.75
CA ARG A 64 -10.38 10.43 -8.65
C ARG A 64 -11.07 10.23 -7.31
N SER A 65 -11.04 9.02 -6.73
CA SER A 65 -11.65 8.78 -5.41
C SER A 65 -11.01 9.65 -4.32
N ARG A 66 -9.70 9.92 -4.42
CA ARG A 66 -9.00 10.82 -3.49
C ARG A 66 -9.26 12.31 -3.74
N VAL A 67 -9.44 12.73 -5.00
CA VAL A 67 -9.64 14.16 -5.37
C VAL A 67 -11.09 14.59 -5.20
N LEU A 68 -12.05 13.71 -5.51
CA LEU A 68 -13.45 14.10 -5.54
C LEU A 68 -14.05 14.30 -4.15
N LEU A 69 -13.38 13.87 -3.06
CA LEU A 69 -13.58 14.12 -1.60
C LEU A 69 -15.01 14.22 -1.05
N SER A 70 -16.02 14.01 -1.88
CA SER A 70 -17.43 14.02 -1.56
C SER A 70 -17.84 12.57 -1.63
N PRO A 71 -17.89 11.86 -0.49
CA PRO A 71 -18.66 10.63 -0.44
C PRO A 71 -20.04 10.91 -1.08
N PRO A 72 -20.60 9.98 -1.88
CA PRO A 72 -22.00 10.10 -2.28
C PRO A 72 -22.84 10.41 -1.04
N ALA A 73 -23.94 11.16 -1.16
CA ALA A 73 -24.72 11.67 -0.01
C ALA A 73 -25.11 10.64 1.07
N ASN A 74 -25.00 9.34 0.74
CA ASN A 74 -25.37 8.20 1.56
C ASN A 74 -24.16 7.38 2.07
N ALA A 75 -22.93 7.70 1.64
CA ALA A 75 -21.73 7.03 2.12
C ALA A 75 -21.31 7.62 3.48
N LEU A 76 -20.97 6.74 4.41
CA LEU A 76 -20.41 7.15 5.70
C LEU A 76 -19.08 7.85 5.43
N ASP A 77 -18.86 9.00 6.07
CA ASP A 77 -17.51 9.54 6.24
C ASP A 77 -16.60 8.45 6.85
N ASP A 78 -15.34 8.38 6.42
CA ASP A 78 -14.40 7.31 6.79
C ASP A 78 -14.28 7.18 8.32
N GLY A 79 -14.30 8.30 9.04
CA GLY A 79 -14.30 8.31 10.50
C GLY A 79 -15.56 7.71 11.12
N ARG A 80 -16.74 7.91 10.50
CA ARG A 80 -17.99 7.26 10.93
C ARG A 80 -17.97 5.77 10.62
N LEU A 81 -17.54 5.36 9.43
CA LEU A 81 -17.39 3.94 9.08
C LEU A 81 -16.47 3.24 10.07
N PHE A 82 -15.31 3.84 10.38
CA PHE A 82 -14.35 3.30 11.34
C PHE A 82 -14.98 3.09 12.73
N ARG A 83 -15.74 4.07 13.23
CA ARG A 83 -16.48 3.94 14.52
C ARG A 83 -17.51 2.82 14.51
N GLU A 84 -18.24 2.64 13.42
CA GLU A 84 -19.24 1.56 13.33
C GLU A 84 -18.57 0.19 13.32
N VAL A 85 -17.51 0.01 12.53
CA VAL A 85 -16.76 -1.27 12.48
C VAL A 85 -16.12 -1.57 13.85
N ALA A 86 -15.57 -0.55 14.52
CA ALA A 86 -14.97 -0.71 15.85
C ALA A 86 -15.98 -1.12 16.93
N ARG A 87 -17.30 -1.03 16.68
CA ARG A 87 -18.34 -1.43 17.66
C ARG A 87 -18.91 -2.82 17.42
N LEU A 88 -18.51 -3.49 16.34
CA LEU A 88 -18.99 -4.84 16.02
C LEU A 88 -18.43 -5.85 17.03
N ARG A 89 -19.30 -6.70 17.59
CA ARG A 89 -18.95 -7.61 18.69
C ARG A 89 -17.99 -8.73 18.29
N ASP A 90 -18.08 -9.18 17.05
CA ASP A 90 -17.29 -10.30 16.52
C ASP A 90 -16.26 -9.83 15.49
N THR A 91 -15.79 -8.59 15.62
CA THR A 91 -14.80 -8.00 14.72
C THR A 91 -13.65 -7.43 15.53
N ARG A 92 -12.45 -7.91 15.24
CA ARG A 92 -11.22 -7.35 15.82
C ARG A 92 -10.58 -6.39 14.83
N MET A 93 -10.23 -5.22 15.32
CA MET A 93 -9.56 -4.19 14.53
C MET A 93 -8.14 -4.01 15.03
N VAL A 94 -7.21 -4.06 14.08
CA VAL A 94 -5.78 -3.87 14.32
C VAL A 94 -5.29 -2.85 13.30
N ILE A 95 -4.67 -1.77 13.77
CA ILE A 95 -3.96 -0.80 12.97
C ILE A 95 -2.47 -1.08 13.16
N MET A 96 -1.80 -1.50 12.09
CA MET A 96 -0.35 -1.66 12.06
C MET A 96 0.24 -0.60 11.14
N TYR A 97 1.27 0.10 11.59
CA TYR A 97 1.91 1.17 10.82
C TYR A 97 3.42 1.19 11.05
N GLY A 98 4.19 1.64 10.06
CA GLY A 98 5.64 1.76 10.18
C GLY A 98 6.07 3.08 10.82
N SER A 99 7.10 3.04 11.67
CA SER A 99 7.61 4.26 12.33
C SER A 99 8.33 5.24 11.39
N LYS A 100 8.63 4.81 10.16
CA LYS A 100 9.23 5.63 9.10
C LYS A 100 8.30 5.88 7.91
N ASP A 101 6.99 5.63 8.06
CA ASP A 101 6.01 5.90 6.99
C ASP A 101 6.01 7.40 6.62
N ARG A 102 6.25 7.69 5.34
CA ARG A 102 6.27 9.05 4.78
C ARG A 102 5.00 9.39 3.99
N VAL A 103 4.15 8.40 3.75
CA VAL A 103 2.88 8.48 3.01
C VAL A 103 1.74 8.75 3.98
N VAL A 104 1.64 7.98 5.07
CA VAL A 104 0.66 8.16 6.15
C VAL A 104 1.39 8.31 7.48
N ARG A 105 1.62 9.55 7.89
CA ARG A 105 2.39 9.84 9.11
C ARG A 105 1.49 9.67 10.34
N ILE A 106 1.76 8.63 11.11
CA ILE A 106 1.20 8.43 12.45
C ILE A 106 2.34 8.63 13.44
N ASP A 107 2.41 9.83 14.02
CA ASP A 107 3.32 10.10 15.13
C ASP A 107 2.76 9.53 16.44
N ASP A 108 3.55 9.62 17.52
CA ASP A 108 3.14 9.10 18.82
C ASP A 108 1.87 9.83 19.35
N GLY A 109 1.68 11.11 19.02
CA GLY A 109 0.49 11.86 19.42
C GLY A 109 -0.78 11.38 18.71
N ALA A 110 -0.70 11.11 17.41
CA ALA A 110 -1.78 10.54 16.62
C ALA A 110 -2.11 9.12 17.08
N ALA A 111 -1.09 8.30 17.35
CA ALA A 111 -1.28 6.94 17.87
C ALA A 111 -2.02 6.94 19.22
N GLU A 112 -1.61 7.81 20.15
CA GLU A 112 -2.28 7.93 21.46
C GLU A 112 -3.70 8.48 21.34
N ALA A 113 -3.95 9.41 20.40
CA ALA A 113 -5.31 9.87 20.12
C ALA A 113 -6.21 8.74 19.65
N ILE A 114 -5.73 7.87 18.74
CA ILE A 114 -6.47 6.70 18.26
C ILE A 114 -6.73 5.72 19.41
N ARG A 115 -5.72 5.37 20.22
CA ARG A 115 -5.90 4.46 21.37
C ARG A 115 -6.95 4.97 22.36
N ARG A 116 -6.96 6.28 22.61
CA ARG A 116 -7.93 6.91 23.53
C ARG A 116 -9.34 6.91 22.97
N GLU A 117 -9.51 7.20 21.68
CA GLU A 117 -10.83 7.18 21.04
C GLU A 117 -11.35 5.75 20.84
N PHE A 118 -10.45 4.80 20.60
CA PHE A 118 -10.76 3.41 20.24
C PHE A 118 -9.99 2.41 21.11
N PRO A 119 -10.38 2.23 22.38
CA PRO A 119 -9.63 1.39 23.32
C PRO A 119 -9.64 -0.11 22.96
N ASN A 120 -10.55 -0.53 22.10
CA ASN A 120 -10.67 -1.92 21.62
C ASN A 120 -9.95 -2.15 20.27
N VAL A 121 -9.33 -1.12 19.69
CA VAL A 121 -8.51 -1.24 18.48
C VAL A 121 -7.04 -1.36 18.90
N ALA A 122 -6.38 -2.44 18.48
CA ALA A 122 -4.94 -2.57 18.69
C ALA A 122 -4.19 -1.65 17.73
N VAL A 123 -3.36 -0.75 18.26
CA VAL A 123 -2.51 0.16 17.47
C VAL A 123 -1.04 -0.25 17.64
N ILE A 124 -0.41 -0.73 16.57
CA ILE A 124 0.91 -1.36 16.63
C ILE A 124 1.88 -0.61 15.71
N LYS A 125 2.96 -0.11 16.32
CA LYS A 125 4.06 0.54 15.60
C LYS A 125 5.11 -0.50 15.24
N MET A 126 5.39 -0.64 13.95
CA MET A 126 6.44 -1.48 13.38
C MET A 126 7.72 -0.64 13.21
N GLU A 127 8.69 -0.84 14.09
CA GLU A 127 9.89 -0.01 14.11
C GLU A 127 10.75 -0.17 12.85
N GLY A 128 11.20 0.96 12.30
CA GLY A 128 12.07 1.01 11.12
C GLY A 128 11.37 0.75 9.78
N CYS A 129 10.13 0.28 9.78
CA CYS A 129 9.32 0.05 8.59
C CYS A 129 8.66 1.33 8.08
N GLY A 130 8.32 1.36 6.80
CA GLY A 130 7.58 2.42 6.12
C GLY A 130 6.09 2.12 5.99
N HIS A 131 5.53 2.46 4.84
CA HIS A 131 4.10 2.39 4.55
C HIS A 131 3.53 0.97 4.53
N ASP A 132 4.32 0.01 4.06
CA ASP A 132 3.93 -1.39 3.93
C ASP A 132 4.80 -2.30 4.83
N PRO A 133 4.61 -2.29 6.17
CA PRO A 133 5.45 -3.08 7.07
C PRO A 133 5.46 -4.59 6.77
N PHE A 134 4.38 -5.11 6.19
CA PHE A 134 4.29 -6.51 5.77
C PHE A 134 5.19 -6.86 4.58
N GLU A 135 5.70 -5.88 3.83
CA GLU A 135 6.69 -6.07 2.77
C GLU A 135 8.13 -5.99 3.31
N GLU A 136 8.36 -5.22 4.39
CA GLU A 136 9.69 -4.92 4.91
C GLU A 136 10.15 -5.85 6.06
N ASP A 137 9.22 -6.35 6.87
CA ASP A 137 9.48 -7.27 7.98
C ASP A 137 8.31 -8.26 8.12
N VAL A 138 8.20 -9.20 7.17
CA VAL A 138 7.15 -10.23 7.15
C VAL A 138 7.07 -11.00 8.49
N PRO A 139 8.19 -11.53 9.06
CA PRO A 139 8.11 -12.28 10.31
C PRO A 139 7.66 -11.40 11.49
N GLY A 140 8.19 -10.19 11.61
CA GLY A 140 7.78 -9.26 12.66
C GLY A 140 6.32 -8.83 12.54
N PHE A 141 5.84 -8.60 11.32
CA PHE A 141 4.45 -8.27 11.04
C PHE A 141 3.51 -9.42 11.45
N LEU A 142 3.81 -10.65 11.02
CA LEU A 142 2.99 -11.82 11.36
C LEU A 142 2.95 -12.06 12.88
N MET A 143 4.10 -12.01 13.55
CA MET A 143 4.18 -12.17 15.00
C MET A 143 3.36 -11.10 15.74
N ALA A 144 3.44 -9.83 15.30
CA ALA A 144 2.68 -8.74 15.90
C ALA A 144 1.17 -8.88 15.66
N LEU A 145 0.78 -9.33 14.46
CA LEU A 145 -0.62 -9.60 14.12
C LEU A 145 -1.17 -10.76 14.95
N GLU A 146 -0.51 -11.91 14.96
CA GLU A 146 -0.91 -13.09 15.74
C GLU A 146 -1.09 -12.76 17.22
N LYS A 147 -0.11 -12.08 17.82
CA LYS A 147 -0.21 -11.62 19.21
C LYS A 147 -1.42 -10.72 19.47
N SER A 148 -1.80 -9.88 18.50
CA SER A 148 -2.99 -9.03 18.62
C SER A 148 -4.31 -9.80 18.48
N LEU A 149 -4.29 -10.94 17.80
CA LEU A 149 -5.43 -11.84 17.63
C LEU A 149 -5.58 -12.83 18.79
N GLU A 150 -4.51 -13.12 19.53
CA GLU A 150 -4.54 -14.00 20.72
C GLU A 150 -5.19 -13.36 21.97
N GLY A 151 -5.44 -12.06 21.96
CA GLY A 151 -5.99 -11.36 23.12
C GLY A 151 -7.48 -11.64 23.36
N ASP A 152 -7.81 -12.69 24.08
CA ASP A 152 -8.81 -12.71 25.15
C ASP A 152 -8.20 -13.43 26.38
#